data_AF-A0A7H8N3G9-F1
#
_entry.id   AF-A0A7H8N3G9-F1
#
_cell.length_a   1.000
_cell.length_b   1.000
_cell.length_c   1.000
_cell.angle_alpha   90.00
_cell.angle_beta   90.00
_cell.angle_gamma   90.00
#
_symmetry.space_group_name_H-M   'P 1'
#
loop_
_entity.id
_entity.type
_entity.pdbx_description
1 polymer ?
#
loop_
_entity_poly.entity_id
_entity_poly.type
_entity_poly.pdbx_seq_one_letter_code
_entity_poly.pdbx_strand_id
1 'polypeptide(L)' 'MWCGLASVQPERSFESRSPERETAQERLLVYLPWGTPVDAPDRLLVNGLWFEVDGEPMRWNHGSLRHVRVRAWRVTN' A
#
# COMPACT_ATOMS: atom_id res chain seq x y z
N MET A 1 14.73 -2.35 8.31
CA MET A 1 13.51 -1.51 8.44
C MET A 1 13.79 -0.19 7.72
N TRP A 2 12.98 0.16 6.71
CA TRP A 2 13.10 1.44 6.00
C TRP A 2 12.13 2.46 6.62
N CYS A 3 12.55 3.73 6.67
CA CYS A 3 11.69 4.85 7.04
C CYS A 3 11.96 6.03 6.09
N GLY A 4 10.90 6.72 5.67
CA GLY A 4 11.04 7.82 4.72
C GLY A 4 9.71 8.34 4.19
N LEU A 5 9.80 9.27 3.24
CA LEU A 5 8.63 9.84 2.58
C LEU A 5 8.07 8.89 1.52
N ALA A 6 6.74 8.82 1.46
CA ALA A 6 6.00 8.07 0.46
C ALA A 6 4.79 8.90 0.01
N SER A 7 4.35 8.73 -1.24
CA SER A 7 3.04 9.23 -1.67
C SER A 7 2.01 8.16 -1.38
N VAL A 8 0.98 8.50 -0.60
CA VAL A 8 -0.07 7.57 -0.17
C VAL A 8 -1.40 8.06 -0.71
N GLN A 9 -2.14 7.17 -1.36
CA GLN A 9 -3.46 7.45 -1.92
C GLN A 9 -4.45 6.38 -1.44
N PRO A 10 -5.71 6.75 -1.10
CA PRO A 10 -6.74 5.75 -0.88
C PRO A 10 -7.04 5.02 -2.19
N GLU A 11 -7.18 3.69 -2.15
CA GLU A 11 -7.57 2.92 -3.33
C GLU A 11 -9.08 3.10 -3.58
N ARG A 12 -9.45 4.11 -4.37
CA ARG A 12 -10.85 4.54 -4.62
C ARG A 12 -11.73 3.48 -5.31
N SER A 13 -11.17 2.39 -5.83
CA SER A 13 -11.91 1.40 -6.63
C SER A 13 -12.67 0.35 -5.82
N PHE A 14 -12.60 0.38 -4.48
CA PHE A 14 -13.39 -0.52 -3.64
C PHE A 14 -14.70 0.15 -3.20
N GLU A 15 -15.64 0.34 -4.12
CA GLU A 15 -17.05 0.40 -3.73
C GLU A 15 -17.44 -1.02 -3.33
N SER A 16 -17.67 -1.24 -2.03
CA SER A 16 -18.23 -2.48 -1.51
C SER A 16 -19.59 -2.74 -2.16
N ARG A 17 -19.62 -3.44 -3.30
CA ARG A 17 -20.84 -4.04 -3.86
C ARG A 17 -21.20 -5.30 -3.07
N SER A 18 -21.40 -5.19 -1.77
CA SER A 18 -22.09 -6.19 -0.95
C SER A 18 -22.37 -5.61 0.45
N PRO A 19 -23.64 -5.30 0.78
CA PRO A 19 -24.01 -4.81 2.11
C PRO A 19 -23.92 -5.88 3.22
N GLU A 20 -23.40 -7.08 2.93
CA GLU A 20 -23.37 -8.22 3.85
C GLU A 20 -22.06 -8.37 4.64
N ARG A 21 -21.04 -7.54 4.38
CA ARG A 21 -19.80 -7.52 5.17
C ARG A 21 -19.39 -6.08 5.50
N GLU A 22 -19.80 -5.62 6.68
CA GLU A 22 -19.30 -4.44 7.37
C GLU A 22 -17.83 -4.60 7.81
N THR A 23 -16.95 -5.06 6.92
CA THR A 23 -15.51 -4.91 7.10
C THR A 23 -15.06 -3.96 6.00
N ALA A 24 -15.24 -2.67 6.24
CA ALA A 24 -14.63 -1.63 5.41
C ALA A 24 -13.10 -1.78 5.54
N GLN A 25 -12.52 -2.67 4.75
CA GLN A 25 -11.08 -2.87 4.67
C GLN A 25 -10.50 -1.67 3.93
N GLU A 26 -9.96 -0.73 4.70
CA GLU A 26 -9.26 0.44 4.15
C GLU A 26 -8.04 -0.03 3.36
N ARG A 27 -8.02 0.29 2.06
CA ARG A 27 -6.94 -0.05 1.14
C ARG A 27 -6.21 1.20 0.68
N LEU A 28 -4.88 1.09 0.61
CA LEU A 28 -3.97 2.14 0.19
C LEU A 28 -3.18 1.71 -1.03
N LEU A 29 -2.90 2.69 -1.88
CA LEU A 29 -1.88 2.64 -2.90
C LEU A 29 -0.72 3.54 -2.46
N VAL A 30 0.44 2.93 -2.23
CA VAL A 30 1.64 3.58 -1.71
C VAL A 30 2.70 3.60 -2.80
N TYR A 31 3.29 4.77 -3.04
CA TYR A 31 4.38 4.98 -3.97
C TYR A 31 5.64 5.35 -3.18
N LEU A 32 6.62 4.45 -3.24
CA LEU A 32 7.90 4.56 -2.55
C LEU A 32 9.02 4.98 -3.52
N PRO A 33 10.08 5.63 -3.01
CA PRO A 33 11.28 5.89 -3.80
C PRO A 33 11.82 4.63 -4.49
N TRP A 34 12.45 4.82 -5.65
CA TRP A 34 13.13 3.73 -6.33
C TRP A 34 14.23 3.13 -5.44
N GLY A 35 14.25 1.81 -5.30
CA GLY A 35 15.23 1.09 -4.49
C GLY A 35 14.83 0.86 -3.02
N THR A 36 13.65 1.31 -2.59
CA THR A 36 13.13 0.96 -1.27
C THR A 36 13.00 -0.57 -1.14
N PRO A 37 13.65 -1.19 -0.12
CA PRO A 37 13.53 -2.62 0.12
C PRO A 37 12.18 -2.88 0.80
N VAL A 38 11.21 -3.31 0.01
CA VAL A 38 9.87 -3.72 0.46
C VAL A 38 9.49 -4.98 -0.31
N ASP A 39 8.95 -5.97 0.42
CA ASP A 39 8.48 -7.24 -0.11
C ASP A 39 7.07 -7.57 0.40
N ALA A 40 6.44 -8.61 -0.16
CA ALA A 40 5.07 -9.03 0.18
C ALA A 40 4.80 -9.31 1.68
N PRO A 41 5.72 -9.87 2.49
CA PRO A 41 5.45 -10.14 3.90
C PRO A 41 5.62 -8.89 4.80
N ASP A 42 6.03 -7.76 4.24
CA ASP A 42 6.29 -6.55 5.03
C ASP A 42 5.00 -5.87 5.50
N ARG A 43 5.16 -5.06 6.55
CA ARG A 43 4.13 -4.14 7.06
C ARG A 43 4.57 -2.71 6.89
N LEU A 44 3.61 -1.85 6.57
CA LEU A 44 3.78 -0.42 6.43
C LEU A 44 3.15 0.29 7.63
N LEU A 45 3.90 1.22 8.23
CA LEU A 45 3.37 2.16 9.21
C LEU A 45 3.11 3.49 8.52
N VAL A 46 1.84 3.84 8.34
CA VAL A 46 1.41 5.07 7.65
C VAL A 46 0.55 5.88 8.60
N ASN A 47 0.97 7.09 8.94
CA ASN A 47 0.26 7.98 9.87
C ASN A 47 -0.13 7.30 11.21
N GLY A 48 0.72 6.41 11.73
CA GLY A 48 0.47 5.68 12.98
C GLY A 48 -0.44 4.45 12.85
N LEU A 49 -0.90 4.12 11.64
CA LEU A 49 -1.71 2.94 11.36
C LEU A 49 -0.90 1.87 10.62
N TRP A 50 -1.12 0.62 10.99
CA TRP A 50 -0.46 -0.52 10.36
C TRP A 50 -1.26 -1.05 9.17
N PHE A 51 -0.54 -1.29 8.08
CA PHE A 51 -1.05 -1.91 6.87
C PHE A 51 -0.16 -3.08 6.48
N GLU A 52 -0.75 -4.16 5.99
CA GLU A 52 -0.03 -5.27 5.40
C GLU A 52 0.08 -5.07 3.89
N VAL A 53 1.22 -5.44 3.32
CA VAL A 53 1.39 -5.42 1.86
C VAL A 53 0.46 -6.46 1.22
N ASP A 54 -0.27 -6.04 0.20
CA ASP A 54 -1.20 -6.85 -0.56
C ASP A 54 -0.57 -7.23 -1.91
N GLY A 55 0.01 -8.43 -1.95
CA GLY A 55 0.68 -8.97 -3.13
C GLY A 55 2.10 -8.42 -3.36
N GLU A 56 2.65 -8.73 -4.53
CA GLU A 56 4.04 -8.35 -4.85
C GLU A 56 4.19 -6.85 -5.14
N PRO A 57 5.14 -6.16 -4.49
CA PRO A 57 5.49 -4.78 -4.82
C PRO A 57 5.87 -4.61 -6.30
N MET A 58 5.17 -3.71 -7.00
CA MET A 58 5.43 -3.46 -8.40
C MET A 58 6.55 -2.42 -8.56
N ARG A 59 7.67 -2.84 -9.14
CA ARG A 59 8.78 -1.96 -9.47
C ARG A 59 8.54 -1.28 -10.82
N TRP A 60 8.17 -0.01 -10.80
CA TRP A 60 7.97 0.77 -12.02
C TRP A 60 9.28 1.42 -12.44
N ASN A 61 9.84 0.95 -13.56
CA ASN A 61 11.11 1.43 -14.11
C ASN A 61 10.98 2.04 -15.52
N HIS A 62 9.76 2.23 -16.03
CA HIS A 62 9.50 2.81 -17.34
C HIS A 62 9.51 4.35 -17.30
N GLY A 63 10.30 4.96 -18.18
CA GLY A 63 10.40 6.41 -18.32
C GLY A 63 11.33 7.08 -17.28
N SER A 64 11.15 8.39 -17.08
CA SER A 64 11.94 9.19 -16.13
C SER A 64 11.51 9.02 -14.66
N LEU A 65 10.27 8.58 -14.41
CA LEU A 65 9.74 8.40 -13.06
C LEU A 65 9.91 6.95 -12.60
N ARG A 66 10.90 6.69 -11.75
CA ARG A 66 11.12 5.37 -11.14
C ARG A 66 10.59 5.33 -9.72
N HIS A 67 9.82 4.30 -9.39
CA HIS A 67 9.23 4.13 -8.06
C HIS A 67 8.86 2.67 -7.79
N VAL A 68 8.55 2.36 -6.53
CA VAL A 68 7.92 1.10 -6.14
C VAL A 68 6.47 1.38 -5.78
N ARG A 69 5.54 0.69 -6.41
CA ARG A 69 4.11 0.78 -6.14
C ARG A 69 3.67 -0.40 -5.30
N VAL A 70 3.10 -0.12 -4.14
CA VAL A 70 2.66 -1.11 -3.16
C VAL A 70 1.17 -0.93 -2.93
N ARG A 71 0.42 -2.03 -2.98
CA ARG A 71 -0.93 -2.08 -2.44
C ARG A 71 -0.85 -2.53 -1.00
N ALA A 72 -1.66 -1.96 -0.13
CA ALA A 72 -1.68 -2.34 1.27
C ALA A 72 -3.09 -2.25 1.84
N TRP A 73 -3.40 -3.11 2.80
CA TRP A 73 -4.71 -3.17 3.46
C TRP A 73 -4.56 -3.02 4.96
N ARG A 74 -5.52 -2.34 5.59
CA ARG A 74 -5.46 -1.99 7.00
C ARG A 74 -5.57 -3.23 7.88
N VAL A 75 -4.68 -3.32 8.86
CA VAL A 75 -4.75 -4.33 9.92
C VAL A 75 -5.60 -3.77 11.07
N THR A 76 -6.70 -4.46 11.39
CA THR A 76 -7.42 -4.29 12.65
C THR A 76 -6.88 -5.33 13.63
N ASN A 77 -6.25 -4.86 14.71
CA ASN A 77 -5.99 -5.67 15.89
C ASN A 77 -7.29 -5.96 16.64
#